data_AF-I4EDK3-F1
#
_entry.id   AF-I4EDK3-F1
#
_cell.length_a   1.000
_cell.length_b   1.000
_cell.length_c   1.000
_cell.angle_alpha   90.00
_cell.angle_beta   90.00
_cell.angle_gamma   90.00
#
_symmetry.space_group_name_H-M   'P 1'
#
loop_
_entity.id
_entity.type
_entity.pdbx_description
1 polymer ?
#
loop_
_entity_poly.entity_id
_entity_poly.type
_entity_poly.pdbx_seq_one_letter_code
_entity_poly.pdbx_strand_id
1 'polypeptide(L)'
;MVAGDVRNRFTSYNSLYHRDVVTSDGVKVGYFDQVVFSSFKDNPYMLVKTGPLGGLTGTDALYIPERAVDKIASDKVTLKTSAHEIGEQGWARAPQGVQRW
;
A
#
# COMPACT_ATOMS: atom_id res chain seq x y z
N MET A 1 17.86 -2.26 10.55
CA MET A 1 16.97 -3.29 9.97
C MET A 1 16.92 -3.07 8.47
N VAL A 2 16.93 -4.16 7.71
CA VAL A 2 17.52 -4.26 6.36
C VAL A 2 16.53 -3.77 5.29
N ALA A 3 16.91 -2.75 4.52
CA ALA A 3 16.12 -2.25 3.37
C ALA A 3 15.88 -3.33 2.29
N GLY A 4 16.72 -4.38 2.26
CA GLY A 4 16.57 -5.54 1.38
C GLY A 4 15.37 -6.45 1.72
N ASP A 5 14.92 -6.52 2.98
CA ASP A 5 13.78 -7.37 3.36
C ASP A 5 12.46 -6.84 2.79
N VAL A 6 12.28 -5.52 2.76
CA VAL A 6 11.05 -4.89 2.27
C VAL A 6 10.91 -5.18 0.78
N ARG A 7 11.93 -4.88 -0.03
CA ARG A 7 11.88 -5.09 -1.48
C ARG A 7 11.68 -6.55 -1.87
N ASN A 8 12.39 -7.46 -1.20
CA ASN A 8 12.32 -8.89 -1.50
C ASN A 8 10.96 -9.51 -1.09
N ARG A 9 10.35 -9.01 0.00
CA ARG A 9 8.98 -9.37 0.39
C ARG A 9 7.93 -8.69 -0.50
N PHE A 10 8.17 -7.46 -0.94
CA PHE A 10 7.31 -6.73 -1.89
C PHE A 10 7.18 -7.51 -3.21
N THR A 11 8.29 -8.08 -3.70
CA THR A 11 8.31 -8.93 -4.89
C THR A 11 7.83 -10.36 -4.64
N SER A 12 7.62 -10.77 -3.39
CA SER A 12 7.06 -12.10 -3.04
C SER A 12 5.53 -12.05 -3.02
N TYR A 13 4.95 -11.56 -4.12
CA TYR A 13 3.57 -11.11 -4.32
C TYR A 13 2.47 -11.96 -3.63
N ASN A 14 2.60 -13.28 -3.64
CA ASN A 14 1.60 -14.19 -3.07
C ASN A 14 1.59 -14.26 -1.54
N SER A 15 2.70 -13.93 -0.88
CA SER A 15 2.79 -14.07 0.57
C SER A 15 2.03 -12.97 1.31
N LEU A 16 1.83 -11.81 0.66
CA LEU A 16 1.23 -10.62 1.27
C LEU A 16 -0.26 -10.46 0.97
N TYR A 17 -0.82 -11.29 0.09
CA TYR A 17 -2.24 -11.25 -0.30
C TYR A 17 -3.16 -11.23 0.93
N HIS A 18 -4.15 -10.33 0.94
CA HIS A 18 -5.16 -10.18 2.00
C HIS A 18 -4.63 -9.75 3.39
N ARG A 19 -3.36 -9.34 3.50
CA ARG A 19 -2.84 -8.82 4.77
C ARG A 19 -3.39 -7.45 5.10
N ASP A 20 -3.58 -7.20 6.38
CA ASP A 20 -4.02 -5.89 6.86
C ASP A 20 -2.95 -4.84 6.62
N VAL A 21 -3.35 -3.72 6.04
CA VAL A 21 -2.48 -2.55 5.88
C VAL A 21 -2.90 -1.52 6.91
N VAL A 22 -1.96 -1.18 7.79
CA VAL A 22 -2.15 -0.25 8.89
C VAL A 22 -1.20 0.94 8.76
N THR A 23 -1.65 2.11 9.20
CA THR A 23 -0.83 3.31 9.28
C THR A 23 0.12 3.28 10.48
N SER A 24 1.00 4.27 10.58
CA SER A 24 1.92 4.40 11.72
C SER A 24 1.21 4.63 13.06
N ASP A 25 0.03 5.26 13.01
CA ASP A 25 -0.92 5.45 14.12
C ASP A 25 -1.80 4.21 14.39
N GLY A 26 -1.57 3.10 13.69
CA GLY A 26 -2.23 1.82 13.92
C GLY A 26 -3.64 1.72 13.33
N VAL A 27 -4.06 2.70 12.52
CA VAL A 27 -5.36 2.70 11.86
C VAL A 27 -5.30 1.77 10.65
N LYS A 28 -6.24 0.83 10.58
CA LYS A 28 -6.37 -0.04 9.42
C LYS A 28 -6.96 0.73 8.25
N VAL A 29 -6.24 0.73 7.14
CA VAL A 29 -6.60 1.43 5.90
C VAL A 29 -7.27 0.48 4.91
N GLY A 30 -6.92 -0.81 4.96
CA GLY A 30 -7.45 -1.81 4.04
C GLY A 30 -6.66 -3.10 4.07
N TYR A 31 -6.69 -3.80 2.94
CA TYR A 31 -6.05 -5.08 2.73
C TYR A 31 -5.12 -4.98 1.52
N PHE A 32 -3.94 -5.58 1.62
CA PHE A 32 -3.06 -5.75 0.49
C PHE A 32 -3.74 -6.64 -0.56
N ASP A 33 -3.75 -6.18 -1.80
CA ASP A 33 -4.29 -6.93 -2.94
C ASP A 33 -3.17 -7.41 -3.85
N GLN A 34 -2.38 -6.49 -4.40
CA GLN A 34 -1.30 -6.84 -5.32
C GLN A 34 -0.27 -5.72 -5.39
N VAL A 35 0.85 -5.97 -6.07
CA VAL A 35 1.80 -4.92 -6.45
C VAL A 35 1.60 -4.60 -7.92
N VAL A 36 1.47 -3.31 -8.21
CA VAL A 36 1.34 -2.76 -9.56
C VAL A 36 2.62 -2.01 -9.93
N PHE A 37 3.04 -2.20 -11.18
CA PHE A 37 4.19 -1.50 -11.75
C PHE A 37 3.67 -0.34 -12.58
N SER A 38 4.17 0.87 -12.33
CA SER A 38 3.90 2.01 -13.19
C SER A 38 4.87 1.97 -14.36
N SER A 39 4.37 2.09 -15.59
CA SER A 39 5.24 2.17 -16.79
C SER A 39 6.17 3.39 -16.79
N PHE A 40 5.94 4.37 -15.92
CA PHE A 40 6.71 5.62 -15.84
C PHE A 40 7.65 5.69 -14.62
N LYS A 41 7.57 4.73 -13.69
CA LYS A 41 8.44 4.70 -12.50
C LYS A 41 8.96 3.30 -12.26
N ASP A 42 10.28 3.20 -12.11
CA ASP A 42 10.99 1.96 -11.73
C ASP A 42 10.57 1.38 -10.37
N ASN A 43 9.87 2.15 -9.54
CA ASN A 43 9.48 1.72 -8.20
C ASN A 43 8.06 1.16 -8.18
N PRO A 44 7.87 -0.07 -7.65
CA PRO A 44 6.56 -0.69 -7.55
C PRO A 44 5.65 0.05 -6.57
N TYR A 45 4.35 -0.09 -6.82
CA TYR A 45 3.27 0.40 -5.97
C TYR A 45 2.48 -0.78 -5.41
N MET A 46 2.11 -0.70 -4.15
CA MET A 46 1.21 -1.64 -3.48
C MET A 46 -0.22 -1.17 -3.66
N LEU A 47 -1.04 -2.01 -4.29
CA LEU A 47 -2.47 -1.84 -4.37
C LEU A 47 -3.10 -2.34 -3.07
N VAL A 48 -3.76 -1.42 -2.37
CA VAL A 48 -4.46 -1.69 -1.12
C VAL A 48 -5.94 -1.47 -1.35
N LYS A 49 -6.75 -2.51 -1.19
CA LYS A 49 -8.21 -2.41 -1.24
C LYS A 49 -8.70 -1.95 0.12
N THR A 50 -9.34 -0.79 0.17
CA THR A 50 -9.88 -0.19 1.41
C THR A 50 -11.14 -0.93 1.88
N GLY A 51 -11.77 -1.70 0.98
CA GLY A 51 -12.87 -2.61 1.31
C GLY A 51 -14.12 -1.89 1.81
N PRO A 52 -15.02 -2.57 2.56
CA PRO A 52 -16.25 -1.97 3.09
C PRO A 52 -16.01 -0.82 4.10
N LEU A 53 -14.75 -0.57 4.48
CA LEU A 53 -14.32 0.57 5.31
C LEU A 53 -13.77 1.75 4.48
N GLY A 54 -13.83 1.68 3.14
CA GLY A 54 -13.37 2.72 2.21
C GLY A 54 -14.04 4.09 2.35
N GLY A 55 -15.08 4.20 3.18
CA GLY A 55 -15.65 5.48 3.60
C GLY A 55 -14.68 6.39 4.36
N LEU A 56 -13.64 5.83 5.01
CA LEU A 56 -12.61 6.62 5.71
C LEU A 56 -11.60 7.28 4.76
N THR A 57 -11.34 6.65 3.61
CA THR A 57 -10.32 7.09 2.65
C THR A 57 -10.93 7.72 1.39
N GLY A 58 -12.25 7.63 1.22
CA GLY A 58 -12.98 8.20 0.07
C GLY A 58 -12.65 7.54 -1.28
N THR A 59 -12.13 6.31 -1.26
CA THR A 59 -11.70 5.55 -2.45
C THR A 59 -11.77 4.06 -2.16
N ASP A 60 -12.06 3.25 -3.18
CA ASP A 60 -12.09 1.78 -3.11
C ASP A 60 -10.69 1.14 -3.11
N ALA A 61 -9.68 1.90 -3.55
CA ALA A 61 -8.30 1.45 -3.62
C ALA A 61 -7.30 2.58 -3.38
N LEU A 62 -6.17 2.23 -2.79
CA LEU A 62 -5.00 3.09 -2.56
C LEU A 62 -3.77 2.50 -3.24
N TYR A 63 -2.96 3.39 -3.82
CA TYR A 63 -1.71 3.06 -4.51
C TYR A 63 -0.53 3.55 -3.68
N ILE A 64 0.01 2.66 -2.85
CA ILE A 64 1.02 2.99 -1.86
C ILE A 64 2.42 2.69 -2.43
N PRO A 65 3.31 3.68 -2.58
CA PRO A 65 4.66 3.41 -3.08
C PRO A 65 5.49 2.64 -2.04
N GLU A 66 6.41 1.76 -2.47
CA GLU A 66 7.28 0.98 -1.57
C GLU A 66 7.95 1.84 -0.48
N ARG A 67 8.39 3.07 -0.84
CA ARG A 67 9.05 4.01 0.09
C ARG A 67 8.21 4.40 1.31
N ALA A 68 6.88 4.33 1.19
CA ALA A 68 5.94 4.65 2.25
C ALA A 68 5.68 3.49 3.21
N VAL A 69 6.14 2.28 2.86
CA VAL A 69 6.07 1.12 3.75
C VAL A 69 7.20 1.21 4.77
N ASP A 70 6.84 1.08 6.05
CA ASP A 70 7.79 1.03 7.15
C ASP A 70 8.27 -0.40 7.38
N LYS A 71 7.30 -1.29 7.59
CA LYS A 71 7.57 -2.66 7.99
C LYS A 71 6.54 -3.61 7.39
N ILE A 72 7.02 -4.75 6.90
CA ILE A 72 6.17 -5.86 6.44
C ILE A 72 6.29 -7.00 7.46
N ALA A 73 5.29 -7.10 8.35
CA ALA A 73 5.16 -8.20 9.30
C ALA A 73 4.40 -9.38 8.67
N SER A 74 4.42 -10.53 9.34
CA SER A 74 3.78 -11.77 8.85
C SER A 74 2.25 -11.67 8.79
N ASP A 75 1.67 -10.80 9.63
CA ASP A 75 0.23 -10.57 9.81
C ASP A 75 -0.26 -9.29 9.12
N LYS A 76 0.59 -8.25 9.08
CA LYS A 76 0.21 -6.91 8.59
C LYS A 76 1.34 -6.15 7.92
N VAL A 77 0.99 -5.14 7.15
CA VAL A 77 1.90 -4.14 6.57
C VAL A 77 1.70 -2.83 7.30
N THR A 78 2.78 -2.26 7.84
CA THR A 78 2.76 -0.97 8.52
C THR A 78 3.36 0.10 7.63
N LEU A 79 2.64 1.20 7.48
CA LEU A 79 3.06 2.37 6.73
C LEU A 79 3.80 3.36 7.64
N LYS A 80 4.70 4.16 7.05
CA LYS A 80 5.36 5.27 7.75
C LYS A 80 4.42 6.45 8.00
N THR A 81 3.38 6.55 7.19
CA THR A 81 2.46 7.68 7.11
C THR A 81 1.23 7.45 7.99
N SER A 82 0.73 8.52 8.58
CA SER A 82 -0.49 8.50 9.40
C SER A 82 -1.77 8.46 8.56
N ALA A 83 -2.90 8.06 9.14
CA ALA A 83 -4.18 8.00 8.41
C ALA A 83 -4.60 9.36 7.84
N HIS A 84 -4.30 10.45 8.56
CA HIS A 84 -4.60 11.81 8.12
C HIS A 84 -3.80 12.20 6.86
N GLU A 85 -2.50 11.89 6.86
CA GLU A 85 -1.61 12.20 5.75
C GLU A 85 -1.90 11.33 4.50
N ILE A 86 -2.45 10.13 4.63
CA ILE A 86 -2.80 9.28 3.47
C ILE A 86 -3.75 10.00 2.51
N GLY A 87 -4.74 10.73 3.04
CA GLY A 87 -5.68 11.51 2.23
C GLY A 87 -4.99 12.64 1.47
N GLU A 88 -3.97 13.26 2.07
CA GLU A 88 -3.22 14.38 1.49
C GLU A 88 -2.16 13.93 0.48
N GLN A 89 -1.60 12.73 0.64
CA GLN A 89 -0.57 12.18 -0.24
C GLN A 89 -1.08 11.79 -1.64
N GLY A 90 -2.40 11.82 -1.85
CA GLY A 90 -3.01 11.57 -3.16
C GLY A 90 -2.94 10.11 -3.62
N TRP A 91 -2.71 9.16 -2.70
CA TRP A 91 -2.64 7.72 -3.03
C TRP A 91 -3.99 7.13 -3.46
N ALA A 92 -5.09 7.86 -3.24
CA ALA A 92 -6.41 7.54 -3.77
C ALA A 92 -6.48 7.62 -5.31
N ARG A 93 -5.53 8.32 -5.95
CA ARG A 93 -5.43 8.35 -7.41
C ARG A 93 -4.39 7.34 -7.87
N ALA A 94 -4.77 6.55 -8.87
CA ALA A 94 -3.83 5.71 -9.59
C ALA A 94 -2.69 6.58 -10.16
N PRO A 95 -1.41 6.19 -9.99
CA PRO A 95 -0.30 6.86 -10.65
C PRO A 95 -0.52 6.86 -12.18
N GLN A 96 -0.06 7.91 -12.87
CA GLN A 96 -0.11 7.93 -14.34
C GLN A 96 0.55 6.65 -14.90
N GLY A 97 -0.14 6.00 -15.84
CA GLY A 97 0.31 4.73 -16.45
C GLY A 97 -0.06 3.46 -15.69
N VAL A 98 -0.73 3.53 -14.55
CA VAL A 98 -1.35 2.35 -13.93
C VAL A 98 -2.79 2.24 -14.45
N GLN A 99 -3.10 1.18 -15.20
CA GLN A 99 -4.48 0.91 -15.63
C GLN A 99 -5.35 0.67 -14.39
N ARG A 100 -6.38 1.51 -14.20
CA ARG A 100 -7.48 1.23 -13.27
C ARG A 100 -8.23 0.01 -13.80
N TRP A 101 -8.29 -1.06 -13.01
CA TRP A 101 -9.17 -2.21 -13.24
C TRP A 101 -10.27 -2.18 -12.18
#